data_AF-A0A934B8M5-F1
#
_entry.id   AF-A0A934B8M5-F1
#
_cell.length_a   1.000
_cell.length_b   1.000
_cell.length_c   1.000
_cell.angle_alpha   90.00
_cell.angle_beta   90.00
_cell.angle_gamma   90.00
#
_symmetry.space_group_name_H-M   'P 1'
#
loop_
_entity.id
_entity.type
_entity.pdbx_description
1 polymer ?
#
loop_
_entity_poly.entity_id
_entity_poly.type
_entity_poly.pdbx_seq_one_letter_code
_entity_poly.pdbx_strand_id
1 'polypeptide(L)'
;MKALAVGSLSILFSFLIIEIGLQLLDKPKQPVSGWNDCRKPKECNSLGFRGKEIDYSDSDYVVILLGDSQVAAWNVPFEQAPESRLQHFLKKYNKNVKVFTIGTHGYGQDQQLLALKEYFKKYRADLVLLFHSTETDILDNIFPVSGRNNTIKPTFWLENGELRGPTEEWLEPVGQRLKLALLWASYFGRPIGESRLEKWKKDILPPPYQPLRYYQEEADYSWQEKWKESPVDAYRGIEYELGMGEGMKFTPRSEMRTYGINLTRRLLSEIEKLSEANNGHFIIFKDEQPWELQNPNMGKVYFLNGKYYKTSMRQYLDNLKDVFDGFEHYRIPLHMDNYTQSPEDQHLNQPAIYKLMEKLSFIISNKEYFKEK
;
A
#
# COMPACT_ATOMS: atom_id res chain seq x y z
N MET A 1 25.59 49.65 -20.63
CA MET A 1 26.01 48.24 -20.58
C MET A 1 26.70 47.83 -19.27
N LYS A 2 27.73 48.55 -18.78
CA LYS A 2 28.43 48.18 -17.53
C LYS A 2 27.55 48.20 -16.25
N ALA A 3 26.69 49.21 -16.07
CA ALA A 3 25.81 49.29 -14.89
C ALA A 3 24.73 48.18 -14.85
N LEU A 4 24.21 47.79 -16.01
CA LEU A 4 23.29 46.64 -16.14
C LEU A 4 23.99 45.33 -15.78
N ALA A 5 25.23 45.12 -16.24
CA ALA A 5 26.01 43.93 -15.91
C ALA A 5 26.34 43.81 -14.41
N VAL A 6 26.68 44.93 -13.75
CA VAL A 6 26.95 44.97 -12.30
C VAL A 6 25.67 44.68 -11.49
N GLY A 7 24.52 45.25 -11.90
CA GLY A 7 23.24 44.98 -11.26
C GLY A 7 22.82 43.50 -11.36
N SER A 8 23.01 42.87 -12.52
CA SER A 8 22.72 41.45 -12.71
C SER A 8 23.62 40.54 -11.87
N LEU A 9 24.89 40.89 -11.70
CA LEU A 9 25.84 40.10 -10.90
C LEU A 9 25.46 40.10 -9.41
N SER A 10 25.05 41.25 -8.88
CA SER A 10 24.62 41.38 -7.48
C SER A 10 23.37 40.55 -7.18
N ILE A 11 22.40 40.53 -8.10
CA ILE A 11 21.17 39.73 -7.95
C ILE A 11 21.50 38.23 -7.93
N LEU A 12 22.33 37.76 -8.85
CA LEU A 12 22.77 36.35 -8.89
C LEU A 12 23.52 35.97 -7.61
N PHE A 13 24.38 36.84 -7.11
CA PHE A 13 25.10 36.61 -5.86
C PHE A 13 24.16 36.56 -4.65
N SER A 14 23.14 37.42 -4.60
CA SER A 14 22.10 37.35 -3.57
C SER A 14 21.32 36.03 -3.62
N PHE A 15 20.91 35.57 -4.80
CA PHE A 15 20.25 34.26 -4.94
C PHE A 15 21.15 33.11 -4.51
N LEU A 16 22.44 33.16 -4.83
CA LEU A 16 23.40 32.15 -4.39
C LEU A 16 23.53 32.12 -2.86
N ILE A 17 23.67 33.28 -2.21
CA ILE A 17 23.73 33.37 -0.74
C ILE A 17 22.44 32.82 -0.11
N ILE A 18 21.27 33.19 -0.67
CA ILE A 18 19.98 32.70 -0.18
C ILE A 18 19.90 31.19 -0.35
N GLU A 19 20.25 30.64 -1.50
CA GLU A 19 20.27 29.20 -1.75
C GLU A 19 21.19 28.47 -0.77
N ILE A 20 22.41 28.95 -0.55
CA ILE A 20 23.35 28.37 0.44
C ILE A 20 22.72 28.42 1.84
N GLY A 21 22.14 29.55 2.25
CA GLY A 21 21.46 29.68 3.53
C GLY A 21 20.29 28.70 3.67
N LEU A 22 19.48 28.53 2.63
CA LEU A 22 18.35 27.60 2.60
C LEU A 22 18.81 26.13 2.65
N GLN A 23 19.92 25.79 1.98
CA GLN A 23 20.52 24.45 2.03
C GLN A 23 21.04 24.14 3.43
N LEU A 24 21.78 25.07 4.06
CA LEU A 24 22.30 24.91 5.41
C LEU A 24 21.20 24.78 6.47
N LEU A 25 20.07 25.46 6.26
CA LEU A 25 18.92 25.40 7.17
C LEU A 25 17.93 24.28 6.84
N ASP A 26 18.13 23.55 5.74
CA ASP A 26 17.20 22.58 5.15
C ASP A 26 15.75 23.14 5.03
N LYS A 27 15.62 24.36 4.48
CA LYS A 27 14.32 25.03 4.29
C LYS A 27 14.08 25.39 2.81
N PRO A 28 12.95 24.99 2.21
CA PRO A 28 11.99 24.01 2.73
C PRO A 28 12.63 22.61 2.80
N LYS A 29 12.08 21.75 3.67
CA LYS A 29 12.49 20.35 3.73
C LYS A 29 12.34 19.73 2.35
N GLN A 30 13.34 18.98 1.91
CA GLN A 30 13.23 18.27 0.64
C GLN A 30 12.21 17.13 0.79
N PRO A 31 11.33 16.91 -0.19
CA PRO A 31 10.46 15.76 -0.15
C PRO A 31 11.27 14.47 -0.29
N VAL A 32 10.75 13.38 0.27
CA VAL A 32 11.39 12.05 0.21
C VAL A 32 10.49 11.02 -0.46
N SER A 33 11.11 9.98 -1.02
CA SER A 33 10.43 8.84 -1.64
C SER A 33 9.90 7.87 -0.60
N GLY A 34 8.59 7.79 -0.47
CA GLY A 34 7.92 6.95 0.53
C GLY A 34 7.94 7.60 1.90
N TRP A 35 7.42 6.89 2.89
CA TRP A 35 7.31 7.37 4.26
C TRP A 35 7.34 6.20 5.23
N ASN A 36 7.77 6.46 6.45
CA ASN A 36 7.36 5.68 7.60
C ASN A 36 6.41 6.56 8.45
N ASP A 37 5.56 5.96 9.28
CA ASP A 37 4.58 6.71 10.08
C ASP A 37 4.49 6.13 11.49
N CYS A 38 5.64 5.94 12.14
CA CYS A 38 5.63 5.67 13.56
C CYS A 38 5.38 6.94 14.36
N ARG A 39 4.21 7.00 15.01
CA ARG A 39 3.73 8.18 15.74
C ARG A 39 4.13 8.20 17.21
N LYS A 40 4.53 7.06 17.76
CA LYS A 40 4.85 6.87 19.18
C LYS A 40 6.21 6.21 19.32
N PRO A 41 7.25 6.93 19.76
CA PRO A 41 8.63 6.42 19.80
C PRO A 41 8.81 5.05 20.46
N LYS A 42 8.03 4.73 21.50
CA LYS A 42 8.10 3.44 22.21
C LYS A 42 7.47 2.26 21.45
N GLU A 43 6.71 2.55 20.41
CA GLU A 43 6.07 1.57 19.53
C GLU A 43 6.76 1.55 18.15
N CYS A 44 7.96 2.17 18.03
CA CYS A 44 8.71 2.23 16.78
C CYS A 44 9.84 1.22 16.76
N ASN A 45 10.03 0.56 15.62
CA ASN A 45 11.25 -0.17 15.35
C ASN A 45 12.33 0.75 14.73
N SER A 46 13.55 0.24 14.59
CA SER A 46 14.68 0.98 14.02
C SER A 46 14.53 1.43 12.57
N LEU A 47 13.54 0.91 11.82
CA LEU A 47 13.19 1.39 10.49
C LEU A 47 12.07 2.46 10.51
N GLY A 48 11.54 2.78 11.69
CA GLY A 48 10.49 3.79 11.86
C GLY A 48 9.07 3.28 11.56
N PHE A 49 8.86 1.97 11.47
CA PHE A 49 7.52 1.37 11.44
C PHE A 49 6.98 1.18 12.84
N ARG A 50 5.65 1.12 12.98
CA ARG A 50 5.04 0.68 14.23
C ARG A 50 5.30 -0.81 14.41
N GLY A 51 6.04 -1.19 15.44
CA GLY A 51 6.47 -2.57 15.68
C GLY A 51 7.49 -2.64 16.79
N LYS A 52 7.87 -3.85 17.20
CA LYS A 52 8.98 -4.03 18.16
C LYS A 52 10.30 -3.70 17.50
N GLU A 53 11.25 -3.26 18.34
CA GLU A 53 12.64 -3.08 17.91
C GLU A 53 13.18 -4.37 17.28
N ILE A 54 13.90 -4.22 16.17
CA ILE A 54 14.42 -5.36 15.40
C ILE A 54 15.68 -5.86 16.10
N ASP A 55 15.47 -6.82 17.00
CA ASP A 55 16.51 -7.42 17.82
C ASP A 55 16.33 -8.94 17.89
N TYR A 56 17.31 -9.66 17.34
CA TYR A 56 17.36 -11.11 17.27
C TYR A 56 18.81 -11.59 17.15
N SER A 57 19.01 -12.86 17.46
CA SER A 57 20.27 -13.59 17.34
C SER A 57 20.25 -14.55 16.15
N ASP A 58 21.40 -15.12 15.79
CA ASP A 58 21.50 -16.05 14.65
C ASP A 58 20.68 -17.34 14.83
N SER A 59 20.33 -17.71 16.06
CA SER A 59 19.51 -18.89 16.37
C SER A 59 18.00 -18.62 16.36
N ASP A 60 17.57 -17.36 16.28
CA ASP A 60 16.15 -17.03 16.21
C ASP A 60 15.56 -17.35 14.82
N TYR A 61 14.28 -17.74 14.77
CA TYR A 61 13.54 -17.83 13.52
C TYR A 61 12.83 -16.50 13.27
N VAL A 62 13.26 -15.75 12.24
CA VAL A 62 12.85 -14.37 12.01
C VAL A 62 11.77 -14.29 10.93
N VAL A 63 10.60 -13.82 11.34
CA VAL A 63 9.45 -13.57 10.48
C VAL A 63 9.26 -12.08 10.28
N ILE A 64 9.14 -11.65 9.03
CA ILE A 64 8.72 -10.31 8.67
C ILE A 64 7.25 -10.31 8.31
N LEU A 65 6.49 -9.46 8.97
CA LEU A 65 5.11 -9.16 8.62
C LEU A 65 5.10 -7.88 7.77
N LEU A 66 4.89 -8.06 6.47
CA LEU A 66 4.92 -7.02 5.44
C LEU A 66 3.49 -6.61 5.09
N GLY A 67 3.21 -5.32 4.94
CA GLY A 67 1.90 -4.87 4.49
C GLY A 67 1.64 -3.39 4.68
N ASP A 68 0.37 -3.05 4.90
CA ASP A 68 -0.14 -1.69 4.94
C ASP A 68 -0.67 -1.29 6.34
N SER A 69 -1.75 -0.52 6.40
CA SER A 69 -2.41 -0.18 7.66
C SER A 69 -3.03 -1.36 8.40
N GLN A 70 -3.37 -2.48 7.74
CA GLN A 70 -3.81 -3.70 8.45
C GLN A 70 -2.67 -4.29 9.29
N VAL A 71 -1.43 -4.22 8.80
CA VAL A 71 -0.25 -4.68 9.54
C VAL A 71 0.11 -3.69 10.66
N ALA A 72 0.13 -2.39 10.35
CA ALA A 72 0.44 -1.37 11.37
C ALA A 72 -0.64 -1.29 12.46
N ALA A 73 -1.90 -1.55 12.12
CA ALA A 73 -3.03 -1.73 13.02
C ALA A 73 -3.19 -0.63 14.09
N TRP A 74 -3.01 0.65 13.72
CA TRP A 74 -3.10 1.80 14.64
C TRP A 74 -4.44 1.92 15.39
N ASN A 75 -5.46 1.23 14.90
CA ASN A 75 -6.80 1.08 15.47
C ASN A 75 -6.87 0.14 16.68
N VAL A 76 -5.82 -0.64 16.99
CA VAL A 76 -5.77 -1.52 18.17
C VAL A 76 -4.60 -1.19 19.11
N PRO A 77 -4.68 -1.56 20.41
CA PRO A 77 -3.54 -1.46 21.32
C PRO A 77 -2.30 -2.17 20.77
N PHE A 78 -1.11 -1.65 21.06
CA PHE A 78 0.15 -2.13 20.48
C PHE A 78 0.41 -3.62 20.72
N GLU A 79 0.07 -4.10 21.92
CA GLU A 79 0.20 -5.50 22.30
C GLU A 79 -0.76 -6.41 21.51
N GLN A 80 -1.81 -5.83 20.94
CA GLN A 80 -2.83 -6.52 20.13
C GLN A 80 -2.58 -6.39 18.62
N ALA A 81 -1.53 -5.67 18.22
CA ALA A 81 -1.15 -5.58 16.81
C ALA A 81 -0.81 -6.96 16.21
N PRO A 82 -1.00 -7.17 14.89
CA PRO A 82 -0.74 -8.43 14.21
C PRO A 82 0.60 -9.07 14.54
N GLU A 83 1.69 -8.29 14.56
CA GLU A 83 3.03 -8.76 14.93
C GLU A 83 3.05 -9.43 16.32
N SER A 84 2.47 -8.77 17.31
CA SER A 84 2.45 -9.27 18.69
C SER A 84 1.59 -10.53 18.82
N ARG A 85 0.45 -10.58 18.14
CA ARG A 85 -0.46 -11.73 18.16
C ARG A 85 0.14 -12.92 17.42
N LEU A 86 0.70 -12.71 16.24
CA LEU A 86 1.34 -13.77 15.45
C LEU A 86 2.52 -14.38 16.21
N GLN A 87 3.41 -13.55 16.77
CA GLN A 87 4.52 -14.05 17.58
C GLN A 87 4.03 -14.85 18.79
N HIS A 88 2.98 -14.38 19.47
CA HIS A 88 2.41 -15.09 20.61
C HIS A 88 1.96 -16.50 20.24
N PHE A 89 1.29 -16.67 19.09
CA PHE A 89 0.84 -18.00 18.67
C PHE A 89 1.95 -18.88 18.10
N LEU A 90 2.85 -18.32 17.29
CA LEU A 90 3.98 -19.08 16.74
C LEU A 90 4.92 -19.62 17.84
N LYS A 91 5.03 -18.92 18.98
CA LYS A 91 5.81 -19.38 20.14
C LYS A 91 5.33 -20.69 20.77
N LYS A 92 4.10 -21.12 20.47
CA LYS A 92 3.60 -22.46 20.85
C LYS A 92 4.33 -23.57 20.08
N TYR A 93 4.87 -23.27 18.90
CA TYR A 93 5.51 -24.22 18.00
C TYR A 93 7.03 -24.03 17.94
N ASN A 94 7.51 -22.78 17.95
CA ASN A 94 8.93 -22.45 18.00
C ASN A 94 9.18 -21.31 19.00
N LYS A 95 9.84 -21.61 20.12
CA LYS A 95 10.08 -20.63 21.21
C LYS A 95 11.01 -19.47 20.79
N ASN A 96 11.84 -19.69 19.78
CA ASN A 96 12.83 -18.73 19.27
C ASN A 96 12.29 -17.89 18.11
N VAL A 97 11.00 -17.99 17.79
CA VAL A 97 10.40 -17.15 16.75
C VAL A 97 10.34 -15.69 17.18
N LYS A 98 10.75 -14.82 16.27
CA LYS A 98 10.66 -13.36 16.34
C LYS A 98 9.84 -12.87 15.16
N VAL A 99 8.89 -11.97 15.42
CA VAL A 99 8.08 -11.37 14.36
C VAL A 99 8.29 -9.87 14.39
N PHE A 100 8.57 -9.26 13.24
CA PHE A 100 8.73 -7.81 13.12
C PHE A 100 7.88 -7.23 12.00
N THR A 101 7.34 -6.04 12.22
CA THR A 101 6.53 -5.33 11.24
C THR A 101 7.38 -4.50 10.28
N ILE A 102 7.07 -4.63 8.99
CA ILE A 102 7.43 -3.66 7.94
C ILE A 102 6.15 -3.28 7.22
N GLY A 103 5.48 -2.24 7.69
CA GLY A 103 4.22 -1.83 7.09
C GLY A 103 3.64 -0.60 7.72
N THR A 104 2.95 0.20 6.91
CA THR A 104 2.22 1.38 7.36
C THR A 104 1.13 1.78 6.38
N HIS A 105 0.30 2.73 6.78
CA HIS A 105 -0.84 3.18 5.99
C HIS A 105 -0.45 3.69 4.58
N GLY A 106 -1.26 3.32 3.58
CA GLY A 106 -1.13 3.75 2.18
C GLY A 106 -0.01 3.05 1.40
N TYR A 107 0.58 1.99 1.96
CA TYR A 107 1.58 1.18 1.28
C TYR A 107 0.91 0.23 0.30
N GLY A 108 1.31 0.30 -0.96
CA GLY A 108 1.16 -0.83 -1.89
C GLY A 108 2.39 -1.74 -1.82
N GLN A 109 2.41 -2.76 -2.67
CA GLN A 109 3.60 -3.59 -2.88
C GLN A 109 4.81 -2.79 -3.37
N ASP A 110 4.60 -1.62 -3.97
CA ASP A 110 5.66 -0.69 -4.36
C ASP A 110 6.54 -0.27 -3.17
N GLN A 111 5.93 0.27 -2.13
CA GLN A 111 6.61 0.73 -0.92
C GLN A 111 7.02 -0.43 -0.03
N GLN A 112 6.23 -1.50 0.00
CA GLN A 112 6.60 -2.75 0.69
C GLN A 112 7.91 -3.32 0.14
N LEU A 113 8.07 -3.39 -1.19
CA LEU A 113 9.31 -3.85 -1.85
C LEU A 113 10.52 -2.99 -1.46
N LEU A 114 10.39 -1.67 -1.52
CA LEU A 114 11.50 -0.76 -1.19
C LEU A 114 11.87 -0.81 0.30
N ALA A 115 10.88 -0.87 1.18
CA ALA A 115 11.12 -1.01 2.62
C ALA A 115 11.78 -2.36 2.96
N LEU A 116 11.39 -3.44 2.26
CA LEU A 116 11.99 -4.76 2.42
C LEU A 116 13.44 -4.79 1.89
N LYS A 117 13.73 -4.08 0.78
CA LYS A 117 15.11 -3.89 0.30
C LYS A 117 15.96 -3.19 1.36
N GLU A 118 15.46 -2.13 1.99
CA GLU A 118 16.19 -1.45 3.07
C GLU A 118 16.43 -2.38 4.27
N TYR A 119 15.42 -3.16 4.65
CA TYR A 119 15.56 -4.14 5.72
C TYR A 119 16.69 -5.15 5.46
N PHE A 120 16.74 -5.74 4.26
CA PHE A 120 17.75 -6.73 3.92
C PHE A 120 19.17 -6.17 3.77
N LYS A 121 19.37 -4.84 3.74
CA LYS A 121 20.72 -4.25 3.82
C LYS A 121 21.40 -4.50 5.17
N LYS A 122 20.61 -4.75 6.23
CA LYS A 122 21.12 -4.88 7.61
C LYS A 122 20.65 -6.14 8.34
N TYR A 123 19.51 -6.69 7.95
CA TYR A 123 18.83 -7.76 8.67
C TYR A 123 18.58 -8.97 7.77
N ARG A 124 18.23 -10.11 8.37
CA ARG A 124 17.86 -11.36 7.72
C ARG A 124 16.43 -11.73 8.09
N ALA A 125 15.73 -12.43 7.22
CA ALA A 125 14.43 -13.01 7.50
C ALA A 125 14.40 -14.45 6.99
N ASP A 126 13.88 -15.36 7.80
CA ASP A 126 13.63 -16.75 7.39
C ASP A 126 12.28 -16.87 6.67
N LEU A 127 11.35 -15.95 6.94
CA LEU A 127 10.03 -15.91 6.34
C LEU A 127 9.53 -14.47 6.20
N VAL A 128 9.06 -14.12 5.01
CA VAL A 128 8.33 -12.87 4.72
C VAL A 128 6.86 -13.22 4.48
N LEU A 129 6.00 -12.70 5.34
CA LEU A 129 4.56 -12.84 5.27
C LEU A 129 3.95 -11.52 4.80
N LEU A 130 3.40 -11.49 3.59
CA LEU A 130 2.69 -10.32 3.08
C LEU A 130 1.21 -10.42 3.42
N PHE A 131 0.72 -9.49 4.24
CA PHE A 131 -0.70 -9.32 4.47
C PHE A 131 -1.30 -8.45 3.36
N HIS A 132 -2.00 -9.08 2.42
CA HIS A 132 -2.54 -8.42 1.24
C HIS A 132 -3.93 -7.84 1.50
N SER A 133 -4.08 -6.52 1.33
CA SER A 133 -5.35 -5.81 1.45
C SER A 133 -5.97 -5.63 0.06
N THR A 134 -6.85 -6.56 -0.35
CA THR A 134 -7.44 -6.56 -1.71
C THR A 134 -8.17 -5.28 -2.09
N GLU A 135 -8.72 -4.57 -1.11
CA GLU A 135 -9.47 -3.34 -1.34
C GLU A 135 -8.58 -2.15 -1.75
N THR A 136 -7.32 -2.14 -1.30
CA THR A 136 -6.41 -1.01 -1.38
C THR A 136 -5.16 -1.31 -2.19
N ASP A 137 -4.53 -2.48 -2.03
CA ASP A 137 -3.19 -2.78 -2.56
C ASP A 137 -3.04 -2.53 -4.07
N ILE A 138 -4.00 -2.98 -4.90
CA ILE A 138 -3.93 -2.75 -6.34
C ILE A 138 -4.05 -1.26 -6.67
N LEU A 139 -4.93 -0.53 -5.96
CA LEU A 139 -5.09 0.91 -6.15
C LEU A 139 -3.85 1.66 -5.69
N ASP A 140 -3.28 1.24 -4.57
CA ASP A 140 -2.06 1.77 -4.01
C ASP A 140 -0.89 1.57 -4.96
N ASN A 141 -0.82 0.45 -5.69
CA ASN A 141 0.25 0.23 -6.68
C ASN A 141 0.11 1.10 -7.94
N ILE A 142 -1.12 1.44 -8.36
CA ILE A 142 -1.33 2.17 -9.63
C ILE A 142 -1.35 3.69 -9.45
N PHE A 143 -1.71 4.21 -8.28
CA PHE A 143 -1.83 5.65 -8.06
C PHE A 143 -0.67 6.22 -7.22
N PRO A 144 0.05 7.24 -7.74
CA PRO A 144 1.16 7.91 -7.04
C PRO A 144 0.66 8.90 -5.98
N VAL A 145 -0.22 8.47 -5.06
CA VAL A 145 -0.82 9.37 -4.07
C VAL A 145 0.20 9.71 -3.00
N SER A 146 0.53 10.99 -2.83
CA SER A 146 1.48 11.46 -1.82
C SER A 146 1.01 11.14 -0.40
N GLY A 147 1.94 10.70 0.45
CA GLY A 147 1.69 10.52 1.88
C GLY A 147 1.58 11.85 2.64
N ARG A 148 1.46 11.76 3.96
CA ARG A 148 1.52 12.94 4.85
C ARG A 148 2.97 13.47 4.91
N ASN A 149 3.15 14.74 5.32
CA ASN A 149 4.44 15.33 5.67
C ASN A 149 5.49 15.43 4.53
N ASN A 150 5.12 15.96 3.35
CA ASN A 150 6.07 16.23 2.26
C ASN A 150 6.74 14.95 1.71
N THR A 151 6.03 13.83 1.72
CA THR A 151 6.50 12.57 1.15
C THR A 151 5.83 12.33 -0.20
N ILE A 152 6.53 11.67 -1.11
CA ILE A 152 6.04 11.33 -2.45
C ILE A 152 6.02 9.82 -2.55
N LYS A 153 4.90 9.25 -2.97
CA LYS A 153 4.81 7.82 -3.21
C LYS A 153 5.79 7.42 -4.33
N PRO A 154 6.72 6.48 -4.07
CA PRO A 154 7.46 5.83 -5.15
C PRO A 154 6.44 5.09 -6.00
N THR A 155 6.60 5.10 -7.32
CA THR A 155 5.59 4.51 -8.19
C THR A 155 6.29 3.75 -9.29
N PHE A 156 6.05 2.44 -9.28
CA PHE A 156 6.46 1.55 -10.34
C PHE A 156 5.44 1.60 -11.48
N TRP A 157 5.87 1.25 -12.69
CA TRP A 157 4.96 1.07 -13.82
C TRP A 157 5.41 -0.11 -14.67
N LEU A 158 4.52 -0.53 -15.57
CA LEU A 158 4.86 -1.51 -16.58
C LEU A 158 5.20 -0.81 -17.90
N GLU A 159 6.34 -1.16 -18.47
CA GLU A 159 6.72 -0.80 -19.83
C GLU A 159 6.99 -2.10 -20.60
N ASN A 160 6.19 -2.38 -21.63
CA ASN A 160 6.25 -3.63 -22.39
C ASN A 160 6.17 -4.91 -21.51
N GLY A 161 5.43 -4.84 -20.40
CA GLY A 161 5.28 -5.96 -19.46
C GLY A 161 6.40 -6.12 -18.43
N GLU A 162 7.42 -5.27 -18.49
CA GLU A 162 8.52 -5.22 -17.53
C GLU A 162 8.29 -4.15 -16.47
N LEU A 163 8.70 -4.44 -15.24
CA LEU A 163 8.62 -3.51 -14.12
C LEU A 163 9.70 -2.43 -14.25
N ARG A 164 9.30 -1.17 -14.18
CA ARG A 164 10.19 0.00 -14.28
C ARG A 164 10.02 0.93 -13.08
N GLY A 165 11.09 1.69 -12.82
CA GLY A 165 11.18 2.65 -11.73
C GLY A 165 10.90 2.02 -10.36
N PRO A 166 10.60 2.86 -9.35
CA PRO A 166 11.19 4.19 -9.26
C PRO A 166 12.72 4.10 -9.34
N THR A 167 13.37 5.20 -9.70
CA THR A 167 14.85 5.26 -9.63
C THR A 167 15.33 5.63 -8.23
N GLU A 168 14.45 6.21 -7.44
CA GLU A 168 14.68 6.60 -6.06
C GLU A 168 14.53 5.42 -5.08
N GLU A 169 15.44 5.34 -4.12
CA GLU A 169 15.41 4.38 -3.01
C GLU A 169 14.43 4.82 -1.91
N TRP A 170 14.17 3.93 -0.94
CA TRP A 170 13.27 4.24 0.19
C TRP A 170 13.81 5.39 1.04
N LEU A 171 12.96 6.38 1.31
CA LEU A 171 13.24 7.62 2.02
C LEU A 171 14.35 8.49 1.41
N GLU A 172 14.72 8.25 0.15
CA GLU A 172 15.67 9.09 -0.58
C GLU A 172 15.05 10.46 -0.92
N PRO A 173 15.80 11.58 -0.81
CA PRO A 173 15.31 12.88 -1.24
C PRO A 173 14.98 12.92 -2.74
N VAL A 174 13.81 13.47 -3.07
CA VAL A 174 13.28 13.57 -4.44
C VAL A 174 12.98 15.01 -4.83
N GLY A 175 12.67 15.23 -6.11
CA GLY A 175 12.29 16.54 -6.64
C GLY A 175 13.48 17.47 -6.93
N GLN A 176 13.24 18.78 -6.86
CA GLN A 176 14.23 19.80 -7.22
C GLN A 176 15.32 19.90 -6.15
N ARG A 177 16.59 19.91 -6.57
CA ARG A 177 17.74 20.05 -5.65
C ARG A 177 17.91 21.48 -5.12
N LEU A 178 17.53 22.48 -5.91
CA LEU A 178 17.61 23.89 -5.53
C LEU A 178 16.46 24.24 -4.59
N LYS A 179 16.79 24.71 -3.38
CA LYS A 179 15.81 25.08 -2.34
C LYS A 179 14.96 26.27 -2.75
N LEU A 180 15.52 27.23 -3.48
CA LEU A 180 14.77 28.36 -4.05
C LEU A 180 13.67 27.88 -5.01
N ALA A 181 13.95 26.86 -5.81
CA ALA A 181 13.00 26.31 -6.75
C ALA A 181 11.90 25.50 -6.03
N LEU A 182 12.26 24.72 -4.98
CA LEU A 182 11.31 24.09 -4.08
C LEU A 182 10.42 25.13 -3.35
N LEU A 183 11.03 26.23 -2.89
CA LEU A 183 10.31 27.31 -2.21
C LEU A 183 9.30 27.94 -3.17
N TRP A 184 9.72 28.26 -4.41
CA TRP A 184 8.82 28.74 -5.45
C TRP A 184 7.68 27.77 -5.74
N ALA A 185 7.98 26.47 -5.89
CA ALA A 185 6.98 25.44 -6.09
C ALA A 185 5.99 25.33 -4.92
N SER A 186 6.46 25.51 -3.68
CA SER A 186 5.62 25.47 -2.48
C SER A 186 4.69 26.68 -2.35
N TYR A 187 5.11 27.86 -2.82
CA TYR A 187 4.33 29.10 -2.74
C TYR A 187 3.38 29.32 -3.93
N PHE A 188 3.81 28.97 -5.13
CA PHE A 188 3.11 29.31 -6.37
C PHE A 188 2.77 28.10 -7.25
N GLY A 189 3.37 26.94 -6.97
CA GLY A 189 3.17 25.72 -7.73
C GLY A 189 2.02 24.86 -7.17
N ARG A 190 1.57 23.89 -7.99
CA ARG A 190 0.80 22.76 -7.47
C ARG A 190 1.74 21.86 -6.64
N PRO A 191 1.22 21.17 -5.61
CA PRO A 191 1.99 20.13 -4.94
C PRO A 191 2.60 19.15 -5.94
N ILE A 192 3.82 18.69 -5.68
CA ILE A 192 4.53 17.75 -6.57
C ILE A 192 3.71 16.47 -6.75
N GLY A 193 3.06 15.99 -5.68
CA GLY A 193 2.15 14.84 -5.72
C GLY A 193 0.98 15.02 -6.69
N GLU A 194 0.31 16.17 -6.66
CA GLU A 194 -0.80 16.45 -7.60
C GLU A 194 -0.32 16.50 -9.05
N SER A 195 0.83 17.13 -9.29
CA SER A 195 1.41 17.20 -10.64
C SER A 195 1.82 15.82 -11.15
N ARG A 196 2.39 14.97 -10.27
CA ARG A 196 2.73 13.57 -10.59
C ARG A 196 1.46 12.77 -10.90
N LEU A 197 0.42 12.89 -10.08
CA LEU A 197 -0.85 12.18 -10.26
C LEU A 197 -1.54 12.54 -11.58
N GLU A 198 -1.64 13.84 -11.92
CA GLU A 198 -2.29 14.27 -13.15
C GLU A 198 -1.50 13.82 -14.40
N LYS A 199 -0.16 13.89 -14.34
CA LYS A 199 0.69 13.31 -15.38
C LYS A 199 0.48 11.80 -15.50
N TRP A 200 0.39 11.11 -14.38
CA TRP A 200 0.21 9.65 -14.33
C TRP A 200 -1.11 9.21 -14.95
N LYS A 201 -2.21 9.88 -14.59
CA LYS A 201 -3.54 9.63 -15.17
C LYS A 201 -3.57 9.84 -16.68
N LYS A 202 -2.79 10.80 -17.18
CA LYS A 202 -2.76 11.15 -18.60
C LYS A 202 -1.88 10.21 -19.43
N ASP A 203 -0.70 9.89 -18.92
CA ASP A 203 0.38 9.31 -19.72
C ASP A 203 0.61 7.81 -19.46
N ILE A 204 0.18 7.29 -18.31
CA ILE A 204 0.51 5.92 -17.87
C ILE A 204 -0.72 5.04 -17.70
N LEU A 205 -1.79 5.55 -17.08
CA LEU A 205 -2.93 4.72 -16.73
C LEU A 205 -3.78 4.37 -17.97
N PRO A 206 -4.09 3.08 -18.19
CA PRO A 206 -5.07 2.69 -19.21
C PRO A 206 -6.48 3.19 -18.85
N PRO A 207 -7.43 3.14 -19.80
CA PRO A 207 -8.81 3.53 -19.57
C PRO A 207 -9.45 2.77 -18.37
N PRO A 208 -10.14 3.48 -17.46
CA PRO A 208 -10.88 2.84 -16.38
C PRO A 208 -12.15 2.16 -16.89
N TYR A 209 -12.84 1.45 -16.01
CA TYR A 209 -14.17 0.89 -16.26
C TYR A 209 -15.12 1.93 -16.86
N GLN A 210 -15.83 1.53 -17.92
CA GLN A 210 -16.79 2.37 -18.61
C GLN A 210 -18.21 2.02 -18.14
N PRO A 211 -18.82 2.83 -17.24
CA PRO A 211 -20.16 2.56 -16.76
C PRO A 211 -21.20 2.77 -17.86
N LEU A 212 -22.32 2.06 -17.74
CA LEU A 212 -23.42 2.16 -18.70
C LEU A 212 -24.16 3.48 -18.52
N ARG A 213 -24.57 4.10 -19.63
CA ARG A 213 -25.41 5.31 -19.62
C ARG A 213 -26.90 5.01 -19.49
N TYR A 214 -27.29 3.79 -19.82
CA TYR A 214 -28.67 3.34 -19.83
C TYR A 214 -28.74 1.88 -19.40
N TYR A 215 -29.73 1.56 -18.58
CA TYR A 215 -29.99 0.23 -18.07
C TYR A 215 -31.50 0.05 -17.91
N GLN A 216 -32.05 -1.04 -18.44
CA GLN A 216 -33.51 -1.27 -18.50
C GLN A 216 -34.03 -2.15 -17.37
N GLU A 217 -33.16 -2.92 -16.74
CA GLU A 217 -33.53 -3.81 -15.64
C GLU A 217 -33.45 -3.10 -14.29
N GLU A 218 -33.79 -3.81 -13.22
CA GLU A 218 -33.74 -3.28 -11.86
C GLU A 218 -32.29 -2.95 -11.45
N ALA A 219 -32.10 -1.72 -10.95
CA ALA A 219 -30.83 -1.24 -10.42
C ALA A 219 -30.93 -0.99 -8.91
N ASP A 220 -29.84 -1.26 -8.20
CA ASP A 220 -29.67 -1.00 -6.78
C ASP A 220 -29.26 0.47 -6.57
N TYR A 221 -30.05 1.21 -5.79
CA TYR A 221 -29.85 2.65 -5.54
C TYR A 221 -29.06 2.96 -4.27
N SER A 222 -28.61 1.95 -3.52
CA SER A 222 -27.87 2.14 -2.27
C SER A 222 -26.58 2.94 -2.46
N TRP A 223 -25.95 2.87 -3.64
CA TRP A 223 -24.79 3.71 -3.97
C TRP A 223 -25.17 5.19 -4.04
N GLN A 224 -26.29 5.50 -4.70
CA GLN A 224 -26.79 6.87 -4.81
C GLN A 224 -27.24 7.42 -3.45
N GLU A 225 -27.80 6.57 -2.59
CA GLU A 225 -28.20 6.94 -1.22
C GLU A 225 -26.98 7.28 -0.36
N LYS A 226 -25.99 6.39 -0.31
CA LYS A 226 -24.71 6.66 0.39
C LYS A 226 -24.01 7.92 -0.15
N TRP A 227 -24.04 8.12 -1.46
CA TRP A 227 -23.50 9.35 -2.07
C TRP A 227 -24.22 10.62 -1.60
N LYS A 228 -25.53 10.57 -1.37
CA LYS A 228 -26.29 11.72 -0.85
C LYS A 228 -25.96 12.01 0.62
N GLU A 229 -25.66 10.99 1.40
CA GLU A 229 -25.31 11.10 2.82
C GLU A 229 -23.88 11.61 3.05
N SER A 230 -22.90 11.00 2.37
CA SER A 230 -21.51 11.48 2.37
C SER A 230 -20.87 11.37 0.97
N PRO A 231 -20.99 12.41 0.13
CA PRO A 231 -20.44 12.38 -1.23
C PRO A 231 -18.91 12.39 -1.30
N VAL A 232 -18.23 12.75 -0.21
CA VAL A 232 -16.76 12.82 -0.16
C VAL A 232 -16.15 11.48 0.24
N ASP A 233 -16.85 10.68 1.04
CA ASP A 233 -16.36 9.42 1.58
C ASP A 233 -16.84 8.20 0.79
N ALA A 234 -18.08 8.25 0.27
CA ALA A 234 -18.63 7.17 -0.53
C ALA A 234 -18.32 7.39 -2.03
N TYR A 235 -17.56 6.49 -2.65
CA TYR A 235 -17.33 6.42 -4.10
C TYR A 235 -16.59 7.61 -4.74
N ARG A 236 -15.84 8.39 -3.94
CA ARG A 236 -14.95 9.42 -4.50
C ARG A 236 -13.89 8.78 -5.40
N GLY A 237 -13.85 9.21 -6.66
CA GLY A 237 -12.91 8.71 -7.66
C GLY A 237 -13.31 7.39 -8.30
N ILE A 238 -14.57 6.96 -8.16
CA ILE A 238 -15.10 5.71 -8.74
C ILE A 238 -14.96 5.66 -10.26
N GLU A 239 -14.91 6.82 -10.92
CA GLU A 239 -14.60 6.94 -12.35
C GLU A 239 -13.18 6.51 -12.71
N TYR A 240 -12.28 6.42 -11.72
CA TYR A 240 -10.95 5.84 -11.78
C TYR A 240 -10.88 4.52 -10.98
N GLU A 241 -12.03 3.90 -10.73
CA GLU A 241 -12.18 2.69 -9.93
C GLU A 241 -11.68 2.79 -8.48
N LEU A 242 -11.58 4.02 -7.97
CA LEU A 242 -11.32 4.30 -6.57
C LEU A 242 -12.62 4.17 -5.79
N GLY A 243 -12.63 3.36 -4.74
CA GLY A 243 -13.81 3.23 -3.88
C GLY A 243 -13.89 1.88 -3.20
N MET A 244 -13.37 1.80 -1.96
CA MET A 244 -13.57 0.71 -0.99
C MET A 244 -13.68 -0.71 -1.61
N GLY A 245 -12.73 -1.08 -2.47
CA GLY A 245 -12.70 -2.40 -3.11
C GLY A 245 -13.72 -2.68 -4.23
N GLU A 246 -14.64 -1.77 -4.56
CA GLU A 246 -15.68 -1.99 -5.58
C GLU A 246 -15.11 -2.14 -6.99
N GLY A 247 -13.98 -1.48 -7.29
CA GLY A 247 -13.27 -1.63 -8.55
C GLY A 247 -12.84 -3.07 -8.85
N MET A 248 -12.62 -3.89 -7.82
CA MET A 248 -12.31 -5.32 -7.98
C MET A 248 -13.52 -6.14 -8.44
N LYS A 249 -14.73 -5.62 -8.30
CA LYS A 249 -15.98 -6.32 -8.64
C LYS A 249 -16.51 -5.90 -10.01
N PHE A 250 -16.02 -4.81 -10.61
CA PHE A 250 -16.53 -4.30 -11.87
C PHE A 250 -16.44 -5.31 -13.01
N THR A 251 -17.58 -5.56 -13.65
CA THR A 251 -17.71 -6.52 -14.76
C THR A 251 -18.31 -5.85 -16.01
N PRO A 252 -17.73 -6.06 -17.20
CA PRO A 252 -16.46 -6.77 -17.43
C PRO A 252 -15.27 -6.04 -16.81
N ARG A 253 -14.19 -6.77 -16.52
CA ARG A 253 -12.91 -6.21 -16.08
C ARG A 253 -12.43 -5.13 -17.06
N SER A 254 -11.96 -4.00 -16.55
CA SER A 254 -11.39 -2.92 -17.36
C SER A 254 -9.92 -3.15 -17.73
N GLU A 255 -9.40 -2.34 -18.66
CA GLU A 255 -7.98 -2.30 -19.00
C GLU A 255 -7.13 -1.81 -17.81
N MET A 256 -7.59 -0.76 -17.10
CA MET A 256 -6.92 -0.27 -15.90
C MET A 256 -6.80 -1.34 -14.81
N ARG A 257 -7.87 -2.11 -14.57
CA ARG A 257 -7.85 -3.22 -13.60
C ARG A 257 -6.88 -4.31 -14.01
N THR A 258 -6.89 -4.67 -15.29
CA THR A 258 -5.95 -5.65 -15.85
C THR A 258 -4.51 -5.21 -15.67
N TYR A 259 -4.22 -3.93 -15.96
CA TYR A 259 -2.91 -3.32 -15.72
C TYR A 259 -2.52 -3.37 -14.23
N GLY A 260 -3.42 -2.98 -13.34
CA GLY A 260 -3.17 -2.99 -11.90
C GLY A 260 -2.88 -4.40 -11.36
N ILE A 261 -3.61 -5.42 -11.80
CA ILE A 261 -3.33 -6.82 -11.47
C ILE A 261 -1.94 -7.21 -11.96
N ASN A 262 -1.60 -6.91 -13.22
CA ASN A 262 -0.28 -7.24 -13.78
C ASN A 262 0.86 -6.54 -13.04
N LEU A 263 0.68 -5.27 -12.69
CA LEU A 263 1.68 -4.50 -11.94
C LEU A 263 1.88 -5.09 -10.53
N THR A 264 0.79 -5.37 -9.82
CA THR A 264 0.83 -6.03 -8.50
C THR A 264 1.54 -7.38 -8.58
N ARG A 265 1.22 -8.22 -9.57
CA ARG A 265 1.91 -9.52 -9.77
C ARG A 265 3.41 -9.36 -9.98
N ARG A 266 3.84 -8.35 -10.74
CA ARG A 266 5.27 -8.08 -10.93
C ARG A 266 5.94 -7.64 -9.64
N LEU A 267 5.30 -6.77 -8.86
CA LEU A 267 5.82 -6.37 -7.55
C LEU A 267 5.90 -7.55 -6.58
N LEU A 268 4.87 -8.40 -6.53
CA LEU A 268 4.88 -9.62 -5.70
C LEU A 268 6.03 -10.56 -6.10
N SER A 269 6.27 -10.74 -7.41
CA SER A 269 7.40 -11.54 -7.90
C SER A 269 8.76 -10.96 -7.50
N GLU A 270 8.91 -9.63 -7.49
CA GLU A 270 10.16 -9.01 -7.01
C GLU A 270 10.33 -9.13 -5.50
N ILE A 271 9.25 -9.09 -4.71
CA ILE A 271 9.29 -9.32 -3.26
C ILE A 271 9.68 -10.78 -2.97
N GLU A 272 9.08 -11.74 -3.68
CA GLU A 272 9.42 -13.17 -3.59
C GLU A 272 10.90 -13.41 -3.88
N LYS A 273 11.37 -12.97 -5.06
CA LYS A 273 12.79 -13.08 -5.45
C LYS A 273 13.72 -12.44 -4.44
N LEU A 274 13.37 -11.27 -3.92
CA LEU A 274 14.17 -10.58 -2.91
C LEU A 274 14.25 -11.39 -1.61
N SER A 275 13.14 -12.00 -1.21
CA SER A 275 13.09 -12.87 -0.02
C SER A 275 13.95 -14.11 -0.22
N GLU A 276 13.82 -14.80 -1.36
CA GLU A 276 14.59 -16.00 -1.70
C GLU A 276 16.09 -15.71 -1.84
N ALA A 277 16.46 -14.59 -2.47
CA ALA A 277 17.85 -14.15 -2.58
C ALA A 277 18.52 -13.90 -1.22
N ASN A 278 17.72 -13.70 -0.16
CA ASN A 278 18.18 -13.54 1.21
C ASN A 278 17.93 -14.81 2.06
N ASN A 279 17.73 -15.97 1.41
CA ASN A 279 17.45 -17.28 2.03
C ASN A 279 16.17 -17.34 2.87
N GLY A 280 15.22 -16.44 2.60
CA GLY A 280 13.90 -16.44 3.22
C GLY A 280 12.84 -17.05 2.32
N HIS A 281 11.73 -17.50 2.92
CA HIS A 281 10.54 -17.91 2.20
C HIS A 281 9.54 -16.75 2.05
N PHE A 282 8.67 -16.80 1.06
CA PHE A 282 7.63 -15.79 0.84
C PHE A 282 6.25 -16.43 0.84
N ILE A 283 5.33 -15.88 1.62
CA ILE A 283 3.92 -16.27 1.64
C ILE A 283 3.06 -15.01 1.60
N ILE A 284 2.02 -15.06 0.76
CA ILE A 284 0.95 -14.07 0.78
C ILE A 284 -0.21 -14.60 1.63
N PHE A 285 -0.82 -13.76 2.45
CA PHE A 285 -2.07 -14.11 3.11
C PHE A 285 -3.04 -12.94 3.14
N LYS A 286 -4.33 -13.25 3.22
CA LYS A 286 -5.39 -12.28 3.49
C LYS A 286 -6.46 -12.89 4.37
N ASP A 287 -7.17 -12.05 5.11
CA ASP A 287 -8.47 -12.42 5.65
C ASP A 287 -9.45 -12.67 4.50
N GLU A 288 -10.28 -13.69 4.60
CA GLU A 288 -11.42 -13.89 3.71
C GLU A 288 -12.69 -13.48 4.46
N GLN A 289 -13.27 -12.36 4.01
CA GLN A 289 -14.38 -11.72 4.68
C GLN A 289 -15.70 -12.46 4.39
N PRO A 290 -16.69 -12.44 5.32
CA PRO A 290 -17.94 -13.17 5.14
C PRO A 290 -18.67 -12.84 3.82
N TRP A 291 -18.59 -11.60 3.34
CA TRP A 291 -19.21 -11.22 2.07
C TRP A 291 -18.52 -11.80 0.84
N GLU A 292 -17.22 -12.14 0.93
CA GLU A 292 -16.50 -12.83 -0.15
C GLU A 292 -16.96 -14.27 -0.34
N LEU A 293 -17.56 -14.86 0.71
CA LEU A 293 -18.09 -16.23 0.72
C LEU A 293 -19.52 -16.32 0.17
N GLN A 294 -20.11 -15.20 -0.27
CA GLN A 294 -21.43 -15.17 -0.89
C GLN A 294 -21.42 -15.85 -2.26
N ASN A 295 -22.62 -16.15 -2.79
CA ASN A 295 -22.77 -16.87 -4.05
C ASN A 295 -22.04 -16.12 -5.20
N PRO A 296 -21.06 -16.75 -5.88
CA PRO A 296 -20.26 -16.09 -6.92
C PRO A 296 -21.08 -15.62 -8.12
N ASN A 297 -22.26 -16.19 -8.34
CA ASN A 297 -23.17 -15.79 -9.41
C ASN A 297 -23.98 -14.51 -9.06
N MET A 298 -23.80 -13.93 -7.88
CA MET A 298 -24.38 -12.63 -7.53
C MET A 298 -23.66 -11.54 -8.30
N GLY A 299 -24.34 -11.04 -9.34
CA GLY A 299 -24.05 -9.76 -9.97
C GLY A 299 -25.11 -8.74 -9.57
N LYS A 300 -24.70 -7.48 -9.48
CA LYS A 300 -25.61 -6.35 -9.23
C LYS A 300 -25.29 -5.21 -10.18
N VAL A 301 -26.28 -4.37 -10.44
CA VAL A 301 -26.09 -3.10 -11.13
C VAL A 301 -26.45 -1.99 -10.17
N TYR A 302 -25.51 -1.07 -9.93
CA TYR A 302 -25.70 0.06 -9.04
C TYR A 302 -25.88 1.34 -9.83
N PHE A 303 -26.84 2.17 -9.43
CA PHE A 303 -27.00 3.52 -9.97
C PHE A 303 -26.24 4.53 -9.13
N LEU A 304 -25.44 5.38 -9.80
CA LEU A 304 -24.73 6.48 -9.15
C LEU A 304 -24.52 7.64 -10.15
N ASN A 305 -25.04 8.82 -9.81
CA ASN A 305 -24.85 10.08 -10.53
C ASN A 305 -25.15 9.98 -12.04
N GLY A 306 -26.28 9.35 -12.38
CA GLY A 306 -26.73 9.22 -13.77
C GLY A 306 -26.02 8.12 -14.58
N LYS A 307 -25.23 7.27 -13.92
CA LYS A 307 -24.50 6.15 -14.54
C LYS A 307 -24.80 4.85 -13.81
N TYR A 308 -24.62 3.73 -14.52
CA TYR A 308 -24.85 2.39 -13.98
C TYR A 308 -23.56 1.58 -13.97
N TYR A 309 -23.26 0.98 -12.83
CA TYR A 309 -22.04 0.22 -12.58
C TYR A 309 -22.39 -1.24 -12.34
N LYS A 310 -21.91 -2.15 -13.19
CA LYS A 310 -22.17 -3.57 -13.05
C LYS A 310 -21.05 -4.21 -12.25
N THR A 311 -21.41 -4.93 -11.19
CA THR A 311 -20.49 -5.67 -10.33
C THR A 311 -20.77 -7.18 -10.40
N SER A 312 -19.77 -7.99 -10.09
CA SER A 312 -19.87 -9.44 -10.01
C SER A 312 -18.89 -10.00 -8.99
N MET A 313 -19.40 -10.85 -8.10
CA MET A 313 -18.55 -11.62 -7.18
C MET A 313 -17.66 -12.62 -7.92
N ARG A 314 -18.12 -13.18 -9.04
CA ARG A 314 -17.27 -14.01 -9.90
C ARG A 314 -16.07 -13.23 -10.42
N GLN A 315 -16.29 -12.01 -10.93
CA GLN A 315 -15.21 -11.16 -11.43
C GLN A 315 -14.20 -10.79 -10.32
N TYR A 316 -14.68 -10.53 -9.10
CA TYR A 316 -13.82 -10.32 -7.93
C TYR A 316 -12.93 -11.54 -7.63
N LEU A 317 -13.51 -12.74 -7.60
CA LEU A 317 -12.77 -13.97 -7.34
C LEU A 317 -11.79 -14.30 -8.47
N ASP A 318 -12.16 -14.05 -9.72
CA ASP A 318 -11.25 -14.21 -10.87
C ASP A 318 -10.10 -13.20 -10.82
N ASN A 319 -10.36 -11.95 -10.42
CA ASN A 319 -9.30 -10.94 -10.21
C ASN A 319 -8.34 -11.38 -9.09
N LEU A 320 -8.87 -11.84 -7.96
CA LEU A 320 -8.06 -12.36 -6.85
C LEU A 320 -7.21 -13.56 -7.25
N LYS A 321 -7.82 -14.51 -7.97
CA LYS A 321 -7.12 -15.67 -8.51
C LYS A 321 -5.95 -15.21 -9.38
N ASP A 322 -6.19 -14.27 -10.29
CA ASP A 322 -5.15 -13.75 -11.17
C ASP A 322 -4.05 -13.02 -10.38
N VAL A 323 -4.35 -12.30 -9.30
CA VAL A 323 -3.31 -11.66 -8.47
C VAL A 323 -2.39 -12.69 -7.83
N PHE A 324 -2.93 -13.78 -7.28
CA PHE A 324 -2.16 -14.76 -6.52
C PHE A 324 -1.68 -15.98 -7.34
N ASP A 325 -2.06 -16.09 -8.61
CA ASP A 325 -1.69 -17.22 -9.47
C ASP A 325 -0.16 -17.39 -9.53
N GLY A 326 0.34 -18.57 -9.17
CA GLY A 326 1.76 -18.89 -9.13
C GLY A 326 2.48 -18.56 -7.80
N PHE A 327 1.81 -17.96 -6.82
CA PHE A 327 2.38 -17.69 -5.49
C PHE A 327 1.83 -18.63 -4.43
N GLU A 328 2.67 -18.96 -3.43
CA GLU A 328 2.16 -19.56 -2.20
C GLU A 328 1.30 -18.54 -1.44
N HIS A 329 0.00 -18.85 -1.29
CA HIS A 329 -0.92 -17.93 -0.65
C HIS A 329 -2.02 -18.61 0.17
N TYR A 330 -2.53 -17.89 1.17
CA TYR A 330 -3.62 -18.34 2.03
C TYR A 330 -4.72 -17.29 2.18
N ARG A 331 -5.94 -17.68 1.81
CA ARG A 331 -7.17 -16.93 2.12
C ARG A 331 -7.74 -17.54 3.38
N ILE A 332 -7.78 -16.76 4.47
CA ILE A 332 -8.11 -17.29 5.81
C ILE A 332 -9.50 -16.80 6.21
N PRO A 333 -10.52 -17.69 6.24
CA PRO A 333 -11.88 -17.29 6.60
C PRO A 333 -11.97 -16.80 8.05
N LEU A 334 -12.51 -15.59 8.25
CA LEU A 334 -12.71 -15.06 9.60
C LEU A 334 -13.94 -15.64 10.30
N HIS A 335 -14.94 -16.17 9.56
CA HIS A 335 -16.19 -16.74 10.11
C HIS A 335 -16.70 -15.98 11.35
N MET A 336 -16.93 -14.68 11.22
CA MET A 336 -17.45 -13.81 12.27
C MET A 336 -18.10 -12.58 11.61
N ASP A 337 -19.23 -12.14 12.15
CA ASP A 337 -20.01 -11.05 11.55
C ASP A 337 -19.44 -9.67 11.90
N ASN A 338 -18.91 -9.50 13.11
CA ASN A 338 -18.30 -8.24 13.56
C ASN A 338 -16.77 -8.32 13.51
N TYR A 339 -16.20 -8.15 12.31
CA TYR A 339 -14.75 -8.25 12.07
C TYR A 339 -14.03 -6.91 11.88
N THR A 340 -14.76 -5.82 11.63
CA THR A 340 -14.19 -4.48 11.44
C THR A 340 -14.31 -3.62 12.71
N GLN A 341 -13.62 -2.48 12.76
CA GLN A 341 -13.72 -1.54 13.88
C GLN A 341 -15.07 -0.82 13.90
N SER A 342 -15.52 -0.38 12.74
CA SER A 342 -16.85 0.19 12.53
C SER A 342 -17.29 -0.03 11.07
N PRO A 343 -18.52 0.33 10.69
CA PRO A 343 -18.93 0.34 9.29
C PRO A 343 -18.10 1.29 8.41
N GLU A 344 -17.56 2.36 8.99
CA GLU A 344 -16.73 3.37 8.30
C GLU A 344 -15.23 3.04 8.33
N ASP A 345 -14.80 2.23 9.30
CA ASP A 345 -13.43 1.78 9.46
C ASP A 345 -13.32 0.26 9.22
N GLN A 346 -12.99 -0.10 7.98
CA GLN A 346 -12.82 -1.47 7.51
C GLN A 346 -11.55 -2.17 8.04
N HIS A 347 -10.73 -1.52 8.88
CA HIS A 347 -9.63 -2.21 9.54
C HIS A 347 -10.15 -3.32 10.44
N LEU A 348 -9.41 -4.43 10.50
CA LEU A 348 -9.77 -5.53 11.38
C LEU A 348 -9.78 -5.09 12.84
N ASN A 349 -10.83 -5.49 13.56
CA ASN A 349 -10.88 -5.29 15.01
C ASN A 349 -10.00 -6.30 15.75
N GLN A 350 -9.79 -6.06 17.05
CA GLN A 350 -8.92 -6.90 17.87
C GLN A 350 -9.32 -8.40 17.85
N PRO A 351 -10.60 -8.79 18.01
CA PRO A 351 -11.02 -10.19 17.86
C PRO A 351 -10.70 -10.80 16.50
N ALA A 352 -10.89 -10.05 15.41
CA ALA A 352 -10.57 -10.52 14.06
C ALA A 352 -9.07 -10.73 13.86
N ILE A 353 -8.23 -9.77 14.30
CA ILE A 353 -6.76 -9.91 14.27
C ILE A 353 -6.33 -11.13 15.07
N TYR A 354 -6.87 -11.33 16.28
CA TYR A 354 -6.55 -12.50 17.11
C TYR A 354 -6.81 -13.81 16.36
N LYS A 355 -8.01 -13.96 15.79
CA LYS A 355 -8.43 -15.17 15.06
C LYS A 355 -7.62 -15.39 13.78
N LEU A 356 -7.34 -14.32 13.03
CA LEU A 356 -6.54 -14.38 11.82
C LEU A 356 -5.13 -14.87 12.11
N MET A 357 -4.46 -14.25 13.08
CA MET A 357 -3.09 -14.58 13.46
C MET A 357 -2.98 -15.97 14.08
N GLU A 358 -4.00 -16.43 14.82
CA GLU A 358 -4.06 -17.81 15.33
C GLU A 358 -4.09 -18.82 14.18
N LYS A 359 -5.01 -18.65 13.22
CA LYS A 359 -5.13 -19.55 12.06
C LYS A 359 -3.87 -19.53 11.19
N LEU A 360 -3.32 -18.34 10.94
CA LEU A 360 -2.08 -18.18 10.19
C LEU A 360 -0.92 -18.91 10.89
N SER A 361 -0.82 -18.83 12.22
CA SER A 361 0.23 -19.53 12.97
C SER A 361 0.16 -21.05 12.82
N PHE A 362 -1.05 -21.62 12.73
CA PHE A 362 -1.25 -23.04 12.50
C PHE A 362 -0.84 -23.45 11.08
N ILE A 363 -1.11 -22.61 10.08
CA ILE A 363 -0.66 -22.84 8.70
C ILE A 363 0.88 -22.85 8.65
N ILE A 364 1.51 -21.83 9.23
CA ILE A 364 2.97 -21.69 9.24
C ILE A 364 3.64 -22.82 10.02
N SER A 365 3.09 -23.22 11.17
CA SER A 365 3.69 -24.28 11.98
C SER A 365 3.73 -25.65 11.30
N ASN A 366 2.95 -25.83 10.24
CA ASN A 366 2.96 -27.05 9.44
C ASN A 366 4.01 -27.03 8.31
N LYS A 367 4.68 -25.90 8.07
CA LYS A 367 5.74 -25.78 7.05
C LYS A 367 7.02 -26.46 7.50
N GLU A 368 7.66 -27.18 6.59
CA GLU A 368 8.89 -27.92 6.87
C GLU A 368 10.02 -26.98 7.30
N TYR A 369 10.25 -25.91 6.53
CA TYR A 369 11.26 -24.89 6.82
C TYR A 369 11.03 -24.12 8.14
N PHE A 370 9.83 -24.18 8.74
CA PHE A 370 9.56 -23.60 10.06
C PHE A 370 9.96 -24.55 11.20
N LYS A 371 9.99 -25.86 10.94
CA LYS A 371 10.32 -26.91 11.91
C LYS A 371 11.81 -27.22 11.99
N GLU A 372 12.56 -26.89 10.93
CA GLU A 372 13.98 -27.23 10.76
C GLU A 372 14.96 -26.31 11.53
N LYS A 373 14.46 -25.27 12.19
CA LYS A 373 15.21 -24.36 13.07
C LYS A 373 14.52 -24.26 14.43
#